data_AF-A0AAD1Z9L1-F1
#
_entry.id   AF-A0AAD1Z9L1-F1
#
_cell.length_a   1.000
_cell.length_b   1.000
_cell.length_c   1.000
_cell.angle_alpha   90.00
_cell.angle_beta   90.00
_cell.angle_gamma   90.00
#
_symmetry.space_group_name_H-M   'P 1'
#
loop_
_entity.id
_entity.type
_entity.pdbx_description
1 polymer ?
#
loop_
_entity_poly.entity_id
_entity_poly.type
_entity_poly.pdbx_seq_one_letter_code
_entity_poly.pdbx_strand_id
1 'polypeptide(L)'
;MHIFIQDEVGDANPTVWEVARSNITSTSPTSFGQVRVLDNLLTVGPDRNSQRVGRAQGLIAFADLQESTLTMNLNFVFTSGQYNGSTLCMLGRNPLGNQYRELAIVGGTGVF
;
A
#
# COMPACT_ATOMS: atom_id res chain seq x y z
N MET A 1 -2.34 -12.70 -11.63
CA MET A 1 -2.94 -12.54 -10.28
C MET A 1 -3.73 -11.24 -10.28
N HIS A 2 -4.94 -11.24 -9.73
CA HIS A 2 -5.79 -10.04 -9.60
C HIS A 2 -6.36 -10.01 -8.18
N ILE A 3 -6.11 -8.93 -7.45
CA ILE A 3 -6.43 -8.77 -6.03
C ILE A 3 -6.84 -7.31 -5.78
N PHE A 4 -7.63 -7.09 -4.73
CA PHE A 4 -8.08 -5.78 -4.30
C PHE A 4 -7.49 -5.46 -2.93
N ILE A 5 -6.98 -4.23 -2.76
CA ILE A 5 -6.45 -3.72 -1.50
C ILE A 5 -7.55 -2.92 -0.82
N GLN A 6 -7.87 -3.26 0.42
CA GLN A 6 -8.87 -2.59 1.24
C GLN A 6 -8.17 -1.62 2.18
N ASP A 7 -8.17 -0.34 1.83
CA ASP A 7 -7.51 0.73 2.56
C ASP A 7 -8.50 1.48 3.45
N GLU A 8 -8.29 1.46 4.78
CA GLU A 8 -9.16 2.16 5.73
C GLU A 8 -8.40 3.27 6.46
N VAL A 9 -8.79 4.51 6.16
CA VAL A 9 -8.22 5.73 6.74
C VAL A 9 -9.31 6.44 7.53
N GLY A 10 -9.07 6.67 8.82
CA GLY A 10 -9.91 7.53 9.66
C GLY A 10 -11.23 6.92 10.19
N ASP A 11 -11.65 5.75 9.72
CA ASP A 11 -12.81 5.03 10.26
C ASP A 11 -12.52 4.39 11.64
N ALA A 12 -13.51 3.71 12.22
CA ALA A 12 -13.40 3.08 13.55
C ALA A 12 -12.28 2.02 13.66
N ASN A 13 -11.84 1.43 12.53
CA ASN A 13 -10.80 0.40 12.48
C ASN A 13 -9.75 0.71 11.40
N PRO A 14 -8.98 1.80 11.54
CA PRO A 14 -8.07 2.25 10.50
C PRO A 14 -6.91 1.25 10.34
N THR A 15 -6.59 0.94 9.09
CA THR A 15 -5.48 0.05 8.72
C THR A 15 -4.23 0.82 8.32
N VAL A 16 -4.31 2.15 8.30
CA VAL A 16 -3.21 3.06 7.95
C VAL A 16 -3.02 4.11 9.03
N TRP A 17 -1.77 4.25 9.46
CA TRP A 17 -1.38 5.17 10.52
C TRP A 17 -0.20 6.01 10.09
N GLU A 18 -0.28 7.31 10.35
CA GLU A 18 0.89 8.17 10.20
C GLU A 18 1.85 7.95 11.37
N VAL A 19 3.13 7.73 11.04
CA VAL A 19 4.19 7.44 12.01
C VAL A 19 5.28 8.51 12.04
N ALA A 20 5.37 9.33 11.00
CA ALA A 20 6.26 10.48 10.96
C ALA A 20 5.75 11.55 10.00
N ARG A 21 6.09 12.80 10.28
CA ARG A 21 5.90 13.95 9.39
C ARG A 21 7.06 14.92 9.48
N SER A 22 7.31 15.64 8.39
CA SER A 22 8.24 16.77 8.36
C SER A 22 7.57 18.03 8.91
N ASN A 23 8.36 19.03 9.31
CA ASN A 23 7.85 20.33 9.73
C ASN A 23 7.15 21.09 8.58
N ILE A 24 7.50 20.80 7.32
CA ILE A 24 6.85 21.40 6.13
C ILE A 24 5.61 20.64 5.67
N THR A 25 5.31 19.46 6.23
CA THR A 25 4.23 18.60 5.73
C THR A 25 2.87 19.29 5.75
N SER A 26 2.58 20.10 6.77
CA SER A 26 1.28 20.78 6.92
C SER A 26 1.05 21.92 5.93
N THR A 27 2.10 22.51 5.39
CA THR A 27 2.03 23.60 4.39
C THR A 27 2.42 23.15 2.99
N SER A 28 2.89 21.91 2.84
CA SER A 28 3.26 21.32 1.57
C SER A 28 2.01 21.02 0.73
N PRO A 29 1.93 21.47 -0.54
CA PRO A 29 0.79 21.18 -1.41
C PRO A 29 0.64 19.68 -1.74
N THR A 30 1.73 18.91 -1.61
CA THR A 30 1.77 17.45 -1.88
C THR A 30 1.82 16.59 -0.63
N SER A 31 1.66 17.16 0.58
CA SER A 31 1.89 16.46 1.87
C SER A 31 3.32 15.91 2.03
N PHE A 32 4.31 16.49 1.35
CA PHE A 32 5.70 16.03 1.36
C PHE A 32 6.22 15.75 2.77
N GLY A 33 6.90 14.62 2.93
CA GLY A 33 7.49 14.19 4.20
C GLY A 33 6.52 13.50 5.16
N GLN A 34 5.24 13.33 4.80
CA GLN A 34 4.33 12.45 5.53
C GLN A 34 4.70 10.98 5.27
N VAL A 35 4.87 10.20 6.33
CA VAL A 35 5.18 8.76 6.30
C VAL A 35 4.09 7.99 7.06
N ARG A 36 3.57 6.94 6.42
CA ARG A 36 2.53 6.09 7.01
C ARG A 36 2.94 4.62 6.97
N VAL A 37 2.51 3.86 7.96
CA VAL A 37 2.53 2.39 7.96
C VAL A 37 1.15 1.86 7.61
N LEU A 38 1.10 0.70 6.95
CA LEU A 38 -0.13 0.05 6.54
C LEU A 38 -0.14 -1.42 6.93
N ASP A 39 -1.33 -1.91 7.27
CA ASP A 39 -1.66 -3.32 7.35
C ASP A 39 -3.03 -3.56 6.72
N ASN A 40 -3.10 -3.51 5.39
CA ASN A 40 -4.35 -3.51 4.64
C ASN A 40 -4.79 -4.93 4.25
N LEU A 41 -6.10 -5.17 4.25
CA LEU A 41 -6.66 -6.47 3.84
C LEU A 41 -6.57 -6.63 2.31
N LEU A 42 -6.23 -7.83 1.85
CA LEU A 42 -6.33 -8.23 0.45
C LEU A 42 -7.54 -9.13 0.22
N THR A 43 -8.32 -8.85 -0.81
CA THR A 43 -9.52 -9.61 -1.19
C THR A 43 -9.53 -9.99 -2.68
N VAL A 44 -10.32 -11.02 -3.04
CA VAL A 44 -10.48 -11.44 -4.45
C VAL A 44 -11.38 -10.50 -5.26
N GLY A 45 -12.25 -9.76 -4.59
CA GLY A 45 -13.18 -8.81 -5.21
C GLY A 45 -13.14 -7.44 -4.51
N PRO A 46 -13.80 -6.43 -5.10
CA PRO A 46 -13.83 -5.08 -4.54
C PRO A 46 -14.60 -5.01 -3.22
N ASP A 47 -15.57 -5.89 -3.01
CA ASP A 47 -16.28 -6.01 -1.72
C ASP A 47 -15.33 -6.49 -0.62
N ARG A 48 -15.25 -5.74 0.48
CA ARG A 48 -14.45 -6.06 1.67
C ARG A 48 -14.84 -7.41 2.30
N ASN A 49 -16.08 -7.84 2.13
CA ASN A 49 -16.59 -9.12 2.63
C ASN A 49 -16.31 -10.29 1.68
N SER A 50 -15.76 -10.03 0.49
CA SER A 50 -15.32 -11.10 -0.40
C SER A 50 -14.15 -11.89 0.20
N GLN A 51 -13.82 -13.02 -0.43
CA GLN A 51 -12.80 -13.92 0.09
C GLN A 51 -11.48 -13.18 0.36
N ARG A 52 -11.02 -13.32 1.60
CA ARG A 52 -9.75 -12.77 2.10
C ARG A 52 -8.59 -13.64 1.61
N VAL A 53 -7.56 -13.00 1.07
CA VAL A 53 -6.41 -13.71 0.47
C VAL A 53 -5.06 -13.37 1.06
N GLY A 54 -4.99 -12.34 1.89
CA GLY A 54 -3.73 -11.93 2.51
C GLY A 54 -3.79 -10.51 3.03
N ARG A 55 -2.62 -9.90 3.19
CA ARG A 55 -2.45 -8.51 3.64
C ARG A 55 -1.38 -7.78 2.83
N ALA A 56 -1.55 -6.48 2.63
CA ALA A 56 -0.52 -5.58 2.15
C ALA A 56 0.06 -4.81 3.34
N GLN A 57 1.34 -5.02 3.61
CA GLN A 57 2.02 -4.55 4.81
C GLN A 57 3.27 -3.77 4.45
N GLY A 58 3.51 -2.63 5.09
CA GLY A 58 4.73 -1.87 4.88
C GLY A 58 4.54 -0.38 5.11
N LEU A 59 5.25 0.42 4.32
CA LEU A 59 5.29 1.87 4.47
C LEU A 59 5.06 2.58 3.15
N ILE A 60 4.41 3.74 3.25
CA ILE A 60 4.27 4.70 2.15
C ILE A 60 4.71 6.08 2.63
N ALA A 61 5.22 6.88 1.70
CA ALA A 61 5.57 8.27 2.00
C ALA A 61 5.27 9.19 0.82
N PHE A 62 4.82 10.42 1.11
CA PHE A 62 4.76 11.48 0.11
C PHE A 62 6.17 12.04 -0.10
N ALA A 63 6.79 11.68 -1.21
CA ALA A 63 8.21 11.96 -1.48
C ALA A 63 8.45 12.83 -2.72
N ASP A 64 7.40 13.44 -3.27
CA ASP A 64 7.46 14.30 -4.44
C ASP A 64 7.00 15.71 -4.05
N LEU A 65 7.83 16.71 -4.39
CA LEU A 65 7.56 18.13 -4.06
C LEU A 65 6.59 18.79 -5.04
N GLN A 66 6.38 18.20 -6.22
CA GLN A 66 5.58 18.78 -7.30
C GLN A 66 4.25 18.06 -7.49
N GLU A 67 4.24 16.73 -7.33
CA GLU A 67 3.05 15.91 -7.53
C GLU A 67 2.63 15.17 -6.26
N SER A 68 1.33 14.94 -6.08
CA SER A 68 0.81 14.07 -5.01
C SER A 68 1.11 12.62 -5.34
N THR A 69 2.30 12.17 -4.92
CA THR A 69 2.86 10.86 -5.28
C THR A 69 3.37 10.15 -4.04
N LEU A 70 2.95 8.89 -3.90
CA LEU A 70 3.48 8.01 -2.85
C LEU A 70 4.71 7.26 -3.38
N THR A 71 5.76 7.18 -2.57
CA THR A 71 6.73 6.08 -2.67
C THR A 71 6.17 4.90 -1.89
N MET A 72 6.10 3.75 -2.54
CA MET A 72 5.56 2.50 -1.99
C MET A 72 6.71 1.57 -1.60
N ASN A 73 6.66 1.02 -0.39
CA ASN A 73 7.49 -0.09 0.05
C ASN A 73 6.57 -1.07 0.79
N LEU A 74 6.05 -2.05 0.05
CA LEU A 74 4.99 -2.94 0.52
C LEU A 74 5.35 -4.40 0.28
N ASN A 75 4.97 -5.25 1.23
CA ASN A 75 4.91 -6.68 1.08
C ASN A 75 3.46 -7.14 0.95
N PHE A 76 3.16 -7.92 -0.07
CA PHE A 76 1.91 -8.65 -0.20
C PHE A 76 2.12 -10.03 0.43
N VAL A 77 1.51 -10.26 1.59
CA VAL A 77 1.62 -11.49 2.38
C VAL A 77 0.36 -12.32 2.14
N PHE A 78 0.49 -13.41 1.37
CA PHE A 78 -0.64 -14.26 1.01
C PHE A 78 -0.88 -15.33 2.06
N THR A 79 -2.14 -15.53 2.43
CA THR A 79 -2.55 -16.44 3.51
C THR A 79 -3.62 -17.45 3.09
N SER A 80 -3.91 -17.54 1.79
CA SER A 80 -4.88 -18.52 1.27
C SER A 80 -4.59 -18.93 -0.18
N GLY A 81 -5.26 -19.99 -0.62
CA GLY A 81 -5.13 -20.53 -1.97
C GLY A 81 -3.72 -21.06 -2.29
N GLN A 82 -3.38 -21.07 -3.58
CA GLN A 82 -2.10 -21.61 -4.07
C GLN A 82 -0.86 -20.80 -3.67
N TYR A 83 -1.05 -19.59 -3.14
CA TYR A 83 0.03 -18.69 -2.72
C TYR A 83 0.19 -18.62 -1.20
N ASN A 84 -0.56 -19.45 -0.44
CA ASN A 84 -0.53 -19.40 1.02
C ASN A 84 0.90 -19.54 1.57
N GLY A 85 1.32 -18.58 2.40
CA GLY A 85 2.66 -18.50 2.98
C GLY A 85 3.73 -17.86 2.08
N SER A 86 3.39 -17.49 0.85
CA SER A 86 4.29 -16.79 -0.08
C SER A 86 4.13 -15.27 0.01
N THR A 87 5.12 -14.53 -0.47
CA THR A 87 5.08 -13.07 -0.48
C THR A 87 5.55 -12.47 -1.80
N LEU A 88 5.09 -11.26 -2.10
CA LEU A 88 5.68 -10.38 -3.13
C LEU A 88 6.11 -9.07 -2.50
N CYS A 89 7.25 -8.54 -2.90
CA CYS A 89 7.75 -7.24 -2.48
C CYS A 89 7.60 -6.23 -3.62
N MET A 90 7.00 -5.08 -3.32
CA MET A 90 6.80 -3.96 -4.23
C MET A 90 7.58 -2.75 -3.74
N LEU A 91 8.33 -2.15 -4.67
CA LEU A 91 9.00 -0.88 -4.47
C LEU A 91 8.73 -0.01 -5.70
N GLY A 92 8.16 1.18 -5.51
CA GLY A 92 7.87 2.02 -6.67
C GLY A 92 7.22 3.36 -6.37
N ARG A 93 7.18 4.18 -7.42
CA ARG A 93 6.51 5.49 -7.44
C ARG A 93 5.04 5.31 -7.83
N ASN A 94 4.14 5.89 -7.05
CA ASN A 94 2.68 5.75 -7.18
C ASN A 94 2.01 7.13 -7.32
N PRO A 95 1.96 7.71 -8.53
CA PRO A 95 1.36 9.02 -8.76
C PRO A 95 -0.16 8.94 -8.69
N LEU A 96 -0.77 9.53 -7.65
CA LEU A 96 -2.19 9.33 -7.34
C LEU A 96 -3.15 9.91 -8.39
N GLY A 97 -2.69 10.88 -9.19
CA GLY A 97 -3.46 11.48 -10.28
C GLY A 97 -3.68 10.58 -11.50
N ASN A 98 -2.93 9.47 -11.61
CA ASN A 98 -3.02 8.58 -12.76
C ASN A 98 -4.05 7.46 -12.51
N GLN A 99 -4.93 7.22 -13.49
CA GLN A 99 -5.94 6.15 -13.45
C GLN A 99 -5.30 4.76 -13.34
N TYR A 100 -4.30 4.49 -14.17
CA TYR A 100 -3.52 3.26 -14.15
C TYR A 100 -2.08 3.57 -13.73
N ARG A 101 -1.53 2.75 -12.84
CA ARG A 101 -0.21 2.97 -12.22
C ARG A 101 0.55 1.65 -12.24
N GLU A 102 1.77 1.70 -12.76
CA GLU A 102 2.66 0.55 -12.84
C GLU A 102 3.72 0.66 -11.75
N LEU A 103 3.90 -0.41 -10.99
CA LEU A 103 4.86 -0.49 -9.90
C LEU A 103 5.62 -1.80 -10.01
N ALA A 104 6.93 -1.74 -9.77
CA ALA A 104 7.78 -2.91 -9.86
C ALA A 104 7.53 -3.86 -8.69
N ILE A 105 7.40 -5.15 -9.03
CA ILE A 105 7.66 -6.24 -8.10
C ILE A 105 9.16 -6.48 -8.11
N VAL A 106 9.81 -6.29 -6.98
CA VAL A 106 11.28 -6.35 -6.85
C VAL A 106 11.77 -7.66 -6.23
N GLY A 107 10.86 -8.52 -5.79
CA GLY A 107 11.18 -9.84 -5.28
C GLY A 107 9.96 -10.60 -4.76
N GLY A 108 10.18 -11.84 -4.35
CA GLY A 108 9.17 -12.72 -3.79
C GLY A 108 9.77 -13.76 -2.86
N THR A 109 8.91 -14.48 -2.15
CA THR A 109 9.29 -15.66 -1.38
C THR A 109 8.30 -16.80 -1.62
N GLY A 110 8.74 -18.03 -1.36
CA GLY A 110 7.92 -19.22 -1.52
C GLY A 110 7.77 -19.56 -3.00
N VAL A 111 6.56 -19.46 -3.53
CA VAL A 111 6.26 -19.77 -4.94
C VAL A 111 6.58 -18.62 -5.91
N PHE A 112 6.96 -17.45 -5.39
CA PHE A 112 7.31 -16.26 -6.17
C PHE A 112 8.80 -15.96 -6.12
#